data_AF-A0A9W5AJF3-F1
#
_entry.id   AF-A0A9W5AJF3-F1
#
_cell.length_a   1.000
_cell.length_b   1.000
_cell.length_c   1.000
_cell.angle_alpha   90.00
_cell.angle_beta   90.00
_cell.angle_gamma   90.00
#
_symmetry.space_group_name_H-M   'P 1'
#
loop_
_entity.id
_entity.type
_entity.pdbx_description
1 polymer ?
#
loop_
_entity_poly.entity_id
_entity_poly.type
_entity_poly.pdbx_seq_one_letter_code
_entity_poly.pdbx_strand_id
1 'polypeptide(L)'
;MGMEINISSINTSYTAQSSTKTATQSSKTNNTQTSQATRISQSSTTSTAEELQKQLDKLKEKLAKIEAQISKYQNDDNPYAKEKAASLNSQRSSIMVQIQAIIAQMLEASGASA
;
A
#
# COMPACT_ATOMS: atom_id res chain seq x y z
N MET A 1 -49.44 -12.73 -2.99
CA MET A 1 -48.55 -12.29 -4.09
C MET A 1 -48.35 -10.80 -3.88
N GLY A 2 -47.31 -10.29 -3.24
CA GLY A 2 -45.92 -10.72 -3.24
C GLY A 2 -45.15 -9.78 -4.18
N MET A 3 -44.59 -8.70 -3.64
CA MET A 3 -43.42 -8.03 -4.21
C MET A 3 -42.77 -7.17 -3.12
N GLU A 4 -41.82 -7.78 -2.41
CA GLU A 4 -40.80 -7.06 -1.66
C GLU A 4 -39.93 -6.28 -2.64
N ILE A 5 -39.73 -4.99 -2.40
CA ILE A 5 -38.80 -4.15 -3.17
C ILE A 5 -37.44 -4.23 -2.46
N ASN A 6 -36.55 -5.06 -2.99
CA ASN A 6 -35.17 -5.18 -2.56
C ASN A 6 -34.35 -3.96 -3.05
N ILE A 7 -33.80 -3.18 -2.13
CA ILE A 7 -33.06 -1.93 -2.43
C ILE A 7 -31.55 -2.15 -2.63
N SER A 8 -31.12 -3.33 -3.08
CA SER A 8 -29.70 -3.59 -3.37
C SER A 8 -29.40 -3.32 -4.83
N SER A 9 -29.07 -2.07 -5.18
CA SER A 9 -28.18 -1.66 -6.29
C SER A 9 -28.23 -0.14 -6.51
N ILE A 10 -27.82 0.67 -5.52
CA ILE A 10 -27.38 2.04 -5.81
C ILE A 10 -25.87 1.98 -6.09
N ASN A 11 -25.52 1.38 -7.23
CA ASN A 11 -24.21 1.57 -7.84
C ASN A 11 -24.41 2.58 -8.97
N THR A 12 -24.46 3.86 -8.56
CA THR A 12 -24.60 5.00 -9.45
C THR A 12 -23.28 5.20 -10.20
N SER A 13 -23.11 4.49 -11.31
CA SER A 13 -22.08 4.77 -12.31
C SER A 13 -22.56 5.89 -13.24
N TYR A 14 -22.31 7.15 -12.85
CA TYR A 14 -22.37 8.27 -13.80
C TYR A 14 -21.13 8.22 -14.70
N THR A 15 -21.21 7.49 -15.80
CA THR A 15 -20.37 7.74 -16.98
C THR A 15 -21.30 8.16 -18.12
N ALA A 16 -21.36 9.46 -18.36
CA ALA A 16 -22.06 10.02 -19.51
C ALA A 16 -21.30 9.59 -20.79
N GLN A 17 -21.82 8.60 -21.51
CA GLN A 17 -21.29 8.22 -22.83
C GLN A 17 -22.41 8.38 -23.87
N SER A 18 -22.31 9.50 -24.59
CA SER A 18 -23.19 9.88 -25.69
C SER A 18 -23.18 8.80 -26.78
N SER A 19 -24.36 8.31 -27.14
CA SER A 19 -24.53 7.25 -28.14
C SER A 19 -24.80 7.87 -29.52
N THR A 20 -23.88 7.70 -30.45
CA THR A 20 -24.16 7.82 -31.90
C THR A 20 -23.65 6.59 -32.64
N LYS A 21 -24.61 5.71 -32.90
CA LYS A 21 -24.70 4.61 -33.88
C LYS A 21 -23.80 4.77 -35.12
N THR A 22 -23.03 3.73 -35.49
CA THR A 22 -22.89 3.18 -36.87
C THR A 22 -21.88 2.00 -36.98
N ALA A 23 -22.29 1.01 -37.80
CA ALA A 23 -21.49 0.14 -38.69
C ALA A 23 -20.52 -0.95 -38.14
N THR A 24 -20.96 -2.20 -38.34
CA THR A 24 -20.22 -3.36 -38.92
C THR A 24 -18.69 -3.27 -39.11
N GLN A 25 -17.95 -4.19 -38.49
CA GLN A 25 -17.06 -5.14 -39.21
C GLN A 25 -16.38 -6.15 -38.27
N SER A 26 -16.56 -7.43 -38.59
CA SER A 26 -15.75 -8.54 -38.11
C SER A 26 -14.27 -8.35 -38.46
N SER A 27 -13.39 -8.68 -37.52
CA SER A 27 -12.02 -9.11 -37.84
C SER A 27 -11.57 -10.17 -36.84
N LYS A 28 -11.35 -11.37 -37.37
CA LYS A 28 -10.63 -12.48 -36.75
C LYS A 28 -9.33 -11.98 -36.11
N THR A 29 -9.04 -12.42 -34.88
CA THR A 29 -7.70 -12.88 -34.55
C THR A 29 -7.74 -13.76 -33.31
N ASN A 30 -7.33 -15.01 -33.50
CA ASN A 30 -7.05 -15.96 -32.45
C ASN A 30 -5.91 -15.41 -31.57
N ASN A 31 -6.06 -15.44 -30.25
CA ASN A 31 -4.97 -15.88 -29.39
C ASN A 31 -5.53 -16.44 -28.07
N THR A 32 -5.66 -17.77 -28.03
CA THR A 32 -5.59 -18.53 -26.79
C THR A 32 -4.18 -18.35 -26.24
N GLN A 33 -3.99 -17.43 -25.31
CA GLN A 33 -2.81 -17.45 -24.44
C GLN A 33 -3.25 -17.55 -22.99
N THR A 34 -3.65 -18.78 -22.64
CA THR A 34 -3.22 -19.40 -21.40
C THR A 34 -1.75 -19.07 -21.16
N SER A 35 -1.50 -18.18 -20.22
CA SER A 35 -0.25 -18.13 -19.49
C SER A 35 -0.61 -17.84 -18.06
N GLN A 36 -0.98 -18.91 -17.35
CA GLN A 36 -0.52 -19.12 -15.98
C GLN A 36 1.00 -18.84 -15.97
N ALA A 37 1.37 -17.58 -15.79
CA ALA A 37 2.61 -17.26 -15.13
C ALA A 37 2.25 -17.25 -13.64
N THR A 38 2.12 -18.45 -13.09
CA THR A 38 2.33 -18.66 -11.66
C THR A 38 3.65 -17.98 -11.36
N ARG A 39 3.63 -16.78 -10.77
CA ARG A 39 4.80 -16.21 -10.12
C ARG A 39 5.03 -17.05 -8.88
N ILE A 40 5.50 -18.28 -9.06
CA ILE A 40 6.33 -18.92 -8.06
C ILE A 40 7.64 -18.15 -8.14
N SER A 41 7.64 -16.93 -7.60
CA SER A 41 8.86 -16.39 -7.05
C SER A 41 9.18 -17.33 -5.91
N GLN A 42 10.00 -18.33 -6.22
CA GLN A 42 10.68 -19.16 -5.25
C GLN A 42 11.62 -18.22 -4.49
N SER A 43 11.04 -17.41 -3.61
CA SER A 43 11.75 -16.71 -2.57
C SER A 43 12.12 -17.79 -1.58
N SER A 44 13.26 -18.42 -1.85
CA SER A 44 14.09 -19.03 -0.82
C SER A 44 13.97 -18.17 0.43
N THR A 45 13.59 -18.78 1.53
CA THR A 45 13.36 -18.15 2.84
C THR A 45 14.51 -17.24 3.29
N THR A 46 15.71 -17.40 2.74
CA THR A 46 16.86 -16.50 2.85
C THR A 46 16.60 -15.07 2.33
N SER A 47 15.95 -14.92 1.17
CA SER A 47 15.69 -13.62 0.53
C SER A 47 14.68 -12.78 1.31
N THR A 48 13.76 -13.43 2.03
CA THR A 48 12.73 -12.75 2.82
C THR A 48 13.34 -12.08 4.06
N ALA A 49 14.26 -12.75 4.76
CA ALA A 49 14.93 -12.17 5.93
C ALA A 49 15.84 -10.99 5.53
N GLU A 50 16.60 -11.12 4.44
CA GLU A 50 17.44 -10.05 3.92
C GLU A 50 16.61 -8.84 3.44
N GLU A 51 15.47 -9.06 2.77
CA GLU A 51 14.58 -7.98 2.36
C GLU A 51 13.93 -7.29 3.56
N LEU A 52 13.48 -8.03 4.58
CA LEU A 52 12.94 -7.45 5.82
C LEU A 52 14.00 -6.61 6.55
N GLN A 53 15.25 -7.10 6.62
CA GLN A 53 16.36 -6.35 7.21
C GLN A 53 16.67 -5.07 6.43
N LYS A 54 16.62 -5.10 5.11
CA LYS A 54 16.80 -3.92 4.24
C LYS A 54 15.67 -2.90 4.40
N GLN A 55 14.43 -3.36 4.54
CA GLN A 55 13.29 -2.48 4.82
C GLN A 55 13.41 -1.83 6.21
N LEU A 56 13.83 -2.59 7.21
CA LEU A 56 14.08 -2.10 8.56
C LEU A 56 15.12 -0.98 8.55
N ASP A 57 16.25 -1.18 7.86
CA ASP A 57 17.32 -0.19 7.78
C ASP A 57 16.85 1.14 7.13
N LYS A 58 16.13 1.04 6.00
CA LYS A 58 15.52 2.21 5.34
C LYS A 58 14.53 2.95 6.23
N LEU A 59 13.72 2.23 7.00
CA LEU A 59 12.77 2.85 7.93
C LEU A 59 13.48 3.54 9.10
N LYS A 60 14.56 2.95 9.63
CA LYS A 60 15.40 3.56 10.67
C LYS A 60 16.08 4.83 10.17
N GLU A 61 16.59 4.85 8.94
CA GLU A 61 17.17 6.06 8.33
C GLU A 61 16.10 7.16 8.15
N LYS A 62 14.92 6.80 7.64
CA LYS A 62 13.78 7.73 7.52
C LYS A 62 13.35 8.28 8.88
N LEU A 63 13.29 7.43 9.91
CA LEU A 63 12.95 7.82 11.27
C LEU A 63 13.92 8.88 11.78
N ALA A 64 15.23 8.64 11.67
CA ALA A 64 16.26 9.58 12.12
C ALA A 64 16.15 10.94 11.39
N LYS A 65 15.91 10.92 10.07
CA LYS A 65 15.69 12.15 9.28
C LYS A 65 14.44 12.92 9.73
N ILE A 66 13.37 12.23 10.10
CA ILE A 66 12.15 12.86 10.60
C ILE A 66 12.37 13.41 12.01
N GLU A 67 13.03 12.70 12.92
CA GLU A 67 13.33 13.18 14.27
C GLU A 67 14.21 14.43 14.27
N ALA A 68 15.19 14.51 13.36
CA ALA A 68 15.99 15.70 13.15
C ALA A 68 15.14 16.89 12.66
N GLN A 69 14.23 16.65 11.71
CA GLN A 69 13.32 17.70 11.22
C GLN A 69 12.33 18.16 12.29
N ILE A 70 11.75 17.24 13.07
CA ILE A 70 10.88 17.56 14.20
C ILE A 70 11.63 18.45 15.19
N SER A 71 12.85 18.09 15.57
CA SER A 71 13.66 18.90 16.50
C SER A 71 13.93 20.31 15.96
N LYS A 72 14.15 20.45 14.65
CA LYS A 72 14.31 21.75 13.99
C LYS A 72 13.04 22.59 14.01
N TYR A 73 11.88 21.98 13.74
CA TYR A 73 10.61 22.70 13.63
C TYR A 73 9.93 22.97 14.98
N GLN A 74 10.17 22.16 16.01
CA GLN A 74 9.57 22.37 17.35
C GLN A 74 10.15 23.57 18.09
N ASN A 75 11.39 23.96 17.79
CA ASN A 75 12.04 25.14 18.38
C ASN A 75 11.76 26.43 17.59
N ASP A 76 10.98 26.33 16.51
CA ASP A 76 10.65 27.46 15.66
C ASP A 76 9.34 28.09 16.15
N ASP A 77 9.31 29.41 16.31
CA ASP A 77 8.11 30.14 16.76
C ASP A 77 7.02 30.23 15.69
N ASN A 78 7.32 29.83 14.45
CA ASN A 78 6.37 29.89 13.34
C ASN A 78 5.22 28.88 13.52
N PRO A 79 3.94 29.30 13.49
CA PRO A 79 2.79 28.38 13.58
C PRO A 79 2.79 27.31 12.49
N TYR A 80 3.26 27.62 11.27
CA TYR A 80 3.42 26.63 10.21
C TYR A 80 4.47 25.57 10.56
N ALA A 81 5.55 25.95 11.23
CA ALA A 81 6.56 25.01 11.69
C ALA A 81 6.01 24.06 12.76
N LYS A 82 5.15 24.55 13.67
CA LYS A 82 4.46 23.72 14.66
C LYS A 82 3.53 22.70 14.02
N GLU A 83 2.73 23.10 13.04
CA GLU A 83 1.87 22.16 12.29
C GLU A 83 2.69 21.12 11.52
N LYS A 84 3.81 21.54 10.94
CA LYS A 84 4.75 20.63 10.26
C LYS A 84 5.41 19.65 11.24
N ALA A 85 5.80 20.10 12.42
CA ALA A 85 6.32 19.25 13.49
C ALA A 85 5.28 18.21 13.93
N ALA A 86 4.01 18.61 14.09
CA ALA A 86 2.92 17.70 14.41
C ALA A 86 2.71 16.63 13.31
N SER A 87 2.70 17.05 12.05
CA SER A 87 2.59 16.15 10.89
C SER A 87 3.76 15.17 10.81
N LEU A 88 4.98 15.65 11.06
CA LEU A 88 6.17 14.81 11.11
C LEU A 88 6.13 13.85 12.30
N ASN A 89 5.61 14.27 13.46
CA ASN A 89 5.46 13.40 14.62
C ASN A 89 4.43 12.28 14.37
N SER A 90 3.35 12.56 13.63
CA SER A 90 2.43 11.51 13.16
C SER A 90 3.12 10.50 12.23
N GLN A 91 3.94 10.98 11.29
CA GLN A 91 4.76 10.12 10.42
C GLN A 91 5.78 9.29 11.22
N ARG A 92 6.43 9.89 12.23
CA ARG A 92 7.34 9.20 13.16
C ARG A 92 6.65 8.01 13.83
N SER A 93 5.47 8.22 14.40
CA SER A 93 4.68 7.15 15.03
C SER A 93 4.31 6.05 14.04
N SER A 94 3.87 6.42 12.82
CA SER A 94 3.56 5.44 11.77
C SER A 94 4.77 4.59 11.37
N ILE A 95 5.95 5.20 11.25
CA ILE A 95 7.19 4.48 10.95
C ILE A 95 7.59 3.55 12.09
N MET A 96 7.44 3.97 13.35
CA MET A 96 7.72 3.11 14.50
C MET A 96 6.82 1.87 14.52
N VAL A 97 5.53 2.01 14.17
CA VAL A 97 4.62 0.87 14.03
C VAL A 97 5.07 -0.07 12.91
N GLN A 98 5.49 0.47 11.76
CA GLN A 98 6.03 -0.35 10.66
C GLN A 98 7.31 -1.09 11.04
N ILE A 99 8.23 -0.42 11.74
CA ILE A 99 9.45 -1.03 12.29
C ILE A 99 9.08 -2.20 13.21
N GLN A 100 8.13 -1.98 14.13
CA GLN A 100 7.69 -3.02 15.05
C GLN A 100 7.06 -4.21 14.33
N ALA A 101 6.24 -3.95 13.30
CA ALA A 101 5.63 -5.00 12.49
C ALA A 101 6.67 -5.82 11.71
N ILE A 102 7.73 -5.19 11.20
CA ILE A 102 8.83 -5.89 10.53
C ILE A 102 9.63 -6.73 11.53
N ILE A 103 9.96 -6.16 12.69
CA ILE A 103 10.66 -6.89 13.75
C ILE A 103 9.84 -8.10 14.21
N ALA A 104 8.52 -7.94 14.36
CA ALA A 104 7.61 -9.04 14.70
C ALA A 104 7.62 -10.13 13.61
N GLN A 105 7.54 -9.77 12.33
CA GLN A 105 7.64 -10.74 11.22
C GLN A 105 9.00 -11.46 11.20
N MET A 106 10.09 -10.77 11.50
CA MET A 106 11.43 -11.38 11.59
C MET A 106 11.52 -12.34 12.78
N LEU A 107 10.96 -11.97 13.94
CA LEU A 107 10.88 -12.82 15.13
C LEU A 107 10.02 -14.05 14.89
N GLU A 108 8.88 -13.90 14.22
CA GLU A 108 7.97 -15.00 13.91
C GLU A 108 8.62 -15.99 12.93
N ALA A 109 9.30 -15.47 11.90
CA ALA A 109 10.10 -16.29 10.97
C ALA A 109 11.29 -16.99 11.66
N SER A 110 11.91 -16.36 12.68
CA SER A 110 13.02 -16.95 13.44
C SER A 110 12.56 -17.86 14.58
N GLY A 111 11.35 -17.67 15.10
CA GLY A 111 10.81 -18.33 16.29
C GLY A 111 9.86 -19.49 15.98
N ALA A 112 9.34 -19.59 14.75
CA ALA A 112 8.55 -20.73 14.28
C ALA A 112 9.34 -22.06 14.15
N SER A 113 10.58 -22.10 14.65
CA SER A 113 11.49 -23.25 14.62
C SER A 113 11.69 -23.93 15.99
N ALA A 114 10.87 -23.60 17.00
CA ALA A 114 10.97 -24.16 18.36
C ALA A 114 9.88 -25.21 18.66
#